data_AF-A0A7S4NFG6-F1
#
_entry.id   AF-A0A7S4NFG6-F1
#
_cell.length_a   1.000
_cell.length_b   1.000
_cell.length_c   1.000
_cell.angle_alpha   90.00
_cell.angle_beta   90.00
_cell.angle_gamma   90.00
#
_symmetry.space_group_name_H-M   'P 1'
#
loop_
_entity.id
_entity.type
_entity.pdbx_description
1 polymer ?
#
loop_
_entity_poly.entity_id
_entity_poly.type
_entity_poly.pdbx_seq_one_letter_code
_entity_poly.pdbx_strand_id
1 'polypeptide(L)'
;MKAGTDIHVSKYKAMPVADRLKLRDDKMKENDELMKKRADIAKKFKEMRDKKAAEAHAELSKKRSRFFSRDKPKKPELVAPVVHPPGSKPKTNLPKKVLSNVPVVKRVFKPTPEEELYGDAAASFVAGIKMGLFNTDKPLEGRRKEALLDWLELLSVSLPPELGVHEVVDALRSHVDFISQGQDKLNKILEEHPLSNNFWSESCSKGRKGQGFSCGFWKLLHIMSVGLSEQRGGIELCFGVDPDDEPRVFSTLEASEVVREYMAQFFGCETCRNNFMSKFDDCSFNRCSRLEGGDPDELTIEDWREFPLWIWEFHNDVSVRVASVKNKMQKKTKSNHMVQQWPKMEDCFLCHQEDGDWDMEEVYEFLEKTYWSGTDVDTPAKALAQYERSLITTRGSRSSLQFYSGVGLLLLLAYTVKRRKVIVTGMRKHFDTTPGGGGKKA
;
A
#
# COMPACT_ATOMS: atom_id res chain seq x y z
N MET A 1 11.56 -6.80 34.98
CA MET A 1 11.17 -5.40 35.19
C MET A 1 9.97 -5.14 34.30
N LYS A 2 8.74 -5.22 34.85
CA LYS A 2 7.45 -5.10 34.13
C LYS A 2 6.45 -4.35 35.03
N ALA A 3 6.78 -3.13 35.44
CA ALA A 3 5.96 -2.37 36.40
C ALA A 3 5.93 -0.85 36.12
N GLY A 4 6.23 -0.42 34.89
CA GLY A 4 6.34 1.00 34.54
C GLY A 4 5.27 1.54 33.60
N THR A 5 4.57 0.69 32.84
CA THR A 5 3.70 1.10 31.73
C THR A 5 2.24 1.35 32.12
N ASP A 6 1.79 0.93 33.31
CA ASP A 6 0.37 1.03 33.72
C ASP A 6 -0.06 2.39 34.31
N ILE A 7 0.88 3.31 34.57
CA ILE A 7 0.59 4.51 35.39
C ILE A 7 0.07 5.71 34.57
N HIS A 8 0.30 5.76 33.25
CA HIS A 8 0.06 6.99 32.47
C HIS A 8 -1.07 6.93 31.42
N VAL A 9 -1.47 5.74 30.93
CA VAL A 9 -2.77 5.57 30.24
C VAL A 9 -3.93 6.06 31.12
N SER A 10 -3.74 6.00 32.44
CA SER A 10 -4.60 6.54 33.47
C SER A 10 -4.81 8.07 33.38
N LYS A 11 -3.79 8.87 33.02
CA LYS A 11 -3.85 10.34 33.18
C LYS A 11 -4.66 11.01 32.06
N TYR A 12 -4.49 10.57 30.81
CA TYR A 12 -5.29 11.05 29.67
C TYR A 12 -6.74 10.53 29.76
N LYS A 13 -6.94 9.25 30.12
CA LYS A 13 -8.29 8.69 30.36
C LYS A 13 -9.01 9.34 31.54
N ALA A 14 -8.27 9.84 32.54
CA ALA A 14 -8.84 10.58 33.67
C ALA A 14 -9.19 12.04 33.34
N MET A 15 -8.77 12.59 32.20
CA MET A 15 -9.14 13.95 31.81
C MET A 15 -10.61 14.02 31.38
N PRO A 16 -11.35 15.04 31.84
CA PRO A 16 -12.68 15.34 31.31
C PRO A 16 -12.65 15.44 29.79
N VAL A 17 -13.68 14.89 29.13
CA VAL A 17 -13.78 14.86 27.65
C VAL A 17 -13.59 16.27 27.05
N ALA A 18 -14.12 17.31 27.71
CA ALA A 18 -13.97 18.69 27.26
C ALA A 18 -12.50 19.18 27.25
N ASP A 19 -11.69 18.76 28.22
CA ASP A 19 -10.29 19.14 28.30
C ASP A 19 -9.45 18.38 27.28
N ARG A 20 -9.79 17.12 26.99
CA ARG A 20 -9.21 16.35 25.87
C ARG A 20 -9.52 16.99 24.52
N LEU A 21 -10.77 17.43 24.30
CA LEU A 21 -11.17 18.14 23.08
C LEU A 21 -10.44 19.47 22.90
N LYS A 22 -10.21 20.20 24.00
CA LYS A 22 -9.46 21.46 23.95
C LYS A 22 -7.97 21.22 23.65
N LEU A 23 -7.36 20.25 24.33
CA LEU A 23 -5.97 19.85 24.06
C LEU A 23 -5.80 19.38 22.60
N ARG A 24 -6.79 18.68 22.05
CA ARG A 24 -6.85 18.32 20.62
C ARG A 24 -6.88 19.55 19.73
N ASP A 25 -7.78 20.50 19.98
CA ASP A 25 -7.91 21.69 19.13
C ASP A 25 -6.64 22.54 19.15
N ASP A 26 -5.92 22.56 20.28
CA ASP A 26 -4.64 23.27 20.42
C ASP A 26 -3.51 22.51 19.71
N LYS A 27 -3.37 21.19 19.93
CA LYS A 27 -2.38 20.34 19.22
C LYS A 27 -2.61 20.33 17.70
N MET A 28 -3.87 20.32 17.25
CA MET A 28 -4.22 20.33 15.83
C MET A 28 -3.87 21.66 15.17
N LYS A 29 -4.10 22.79 15.84
CA LYS A 29 -3.66 24.11 15.36
C LYS A 29 -2.14 24.22 15.29
N GLU A 30 -1.44 23.72 16.30
CA GLU A 30 0.02 23.69 16.31
C GLU A 30 0.57 22.84 15.16
N ASN A 31 -0.03 21.68 14.92
CA ASN A 31 0.32 20.80 13.80
C ASN A 31 0.01 21.45 12.44
N ASP A 32 -1.15 22.09 12.27
CA ASP A 32 -1.52 22.82 11.05
C ASP A 32 -0.54 23.97 10.76
N GLU A 33 -0.13 24.71 11.79
CA GLU A 33 0.87 25.76 11.66
C GLU A 33 2.26 25.21 11.30
N LEU A 34 2.64 24.07 11.89
CA LEU A 34 3.89 23.38 11.58
C LEU A 34 3.89 22.86 10.13
N MET A 35 2.79 22.25 9.68
CA MET A 35 2.64 21.75 8.31
C MET A 35 2.64 22.88 7.29
N LYS A 36 2.02 24.03 7.60
CA LYS A 36 2.14 25.24 6.76
C LYS A 36 3.57 25.74 6.68
N LYS A 37 4.29 25.81 7.81
CA LYS A 37 5.71 26.20 7.82
C LYS A 37 6.56 25.23 6.99
N ARG A 38 6.31 23.93 7.10
CA ARG A 38 6.99 22.89 6.30
C ARG A 38 6.70 23.01 4.81
N ALA A 39 5.44 23.21 4.42
CA ALA A 39 5.06 23.47 3.03
C ALA A 39 5.73 24.73 2.46
N ASP A 40 5.84 25.80 3.25
CA ASP A 40 6.53 27.03 2.85
C ASP A 40 8.04 26.83 2.71
N ILE A 41 8.66 26.06 3.61
CA ILE A 41 10.07 25.68 3.54
C ILE A 41 10.33 24.82 2.28
N ALA A 42 9.54 23.77 2.07
CA ALA A 42 9.64 22.90 0.90
C ALA A 42 9.45 23.68 -0.42
N LYS A 43 8.53 24.65 -0.45
CA LYS A 43 8.34 25.54 -1.58
C LYS A 43 9.59 26.40 -1.85
N LYS A 44 10.19 26.99 -0.81
CA LYS A 44 11.44 27.76 -0.94
C LYS A 44 12.60 26.89 -1.45
N PHE A 45 12.72 25.65 -0.96
CA PHE A 45 13.73 24.70 -1.43
C PHE A 45 13.52 24.32 -2.89
N LYS A 46 12.28 24.07 -3.31
CA LYS A 46 11.94 23.82 -4.72
C LYS A 46 12.31 24.99 -5.61
N GLU A 47 11.99 26.22 -5.20
CA GLU A 47 12.36 27.44 -5.93
C GLU A 47 13.89 27.60 -6.03
N MET A 48 14.64 27.34 -4.96
CA MET A 48 16.10 27.33 -4.98
C MET A 48 16.68 26.27 -5.94
N ARG A 49 16.08 25.07 -5.95
CA ARG A 49 16.50 23.98 -6.84
C ARG A 49 16.27 24.33 -8.30
N ASP A 50 15.08 24.85 -8.62
CA ASP A 50 14.73 25.22 -9.99
C ASP A 50 15.62 26.38 -10.49
N LYS A 51 15.97 27.32 -9.60
CA LYS A 51 16.95 28.38 -9.89
C LYS A 51 18.34 27.82 -10.19
N LYS A 52 18.87 26.93 -9.34
CA LYS A 52 20.17 26.27 -9.57
C LYS A 52 20.17 25.47 -10.88
N ALA A 53 19.08 24.76 -11.18
CA ALA A 53 18.95 24.01 -12.43
C ALA A 53 18.93 24.93 -13.66
N ALA A 54 18.25 26.08 -13.59
CA ALA A 54 18.23 27.08 -14.64
C ALA A 54 19.62 27.70 -14.87
N GLU A 55 20.36 28.00 -13.80
CA GLU A 55 21.74 28.51 -13.87
C GLU A 55 22.69 27.50 -14.52
N ALA A 56 22.60 26.22 -14.12
CA ALA A 56 23.38 25.14 -14.73
C ALA A 56 23.07 24.96 -16.22
N HIS A 57 21.79 25.06 -16.60
CA HIS A 57 21.37 24.99 -18.00
C HIS A 57 21.88 26.19 -18.81
N ALA A 58 21.89 27.39 -18.24
CA ALA A 58 22.46 28.58 -18.87
C ALA A 58 23.98 28.49 -19.06
N GLU A 59 24.70 27.94 -18.08
CA GLU A 59 26.13 27.61 -18.13
C GLU A 59 26.44 26.62 -19.27
N LEU A 60 25.67 25.53 -19.36
CA LEU A 60 25.79 24.51 -20.42
C LEU A 60 25.50 25.09 -21.81
N SER A 61 24.47 25.93 -21.93
CA SER A 61 24.13 26.60 -23.18
C SER A 61 25.25 27.56 -23.64
N LYS A 62 25.86 28.32 -22.73
CA LYS A 62 27.03 29.17 -23.01
C LYS A 62 28.28 28.38 -23.39
N LYS A 63 28.48 27.18 -22.84
CA LYS A 63 29.56 26.27 -23.24
C LYS A 63 29.31 25.67 -24.63
N ARG A 64 28.05 25.31 -24.93
CA ARG A 64 27.63 24.77 -26.24
C ARG A 64 27.72 25.81 -27.36
N SER A 65 27.40 27.08 -27.10
CA SER A 65 27.56 28.15 -28.11
C SER A 65 29.03 28.47 -28.44
N ARG A 66 29.95 28.28 -27.48
CA ARG A 66 31.40 28.35 -27.73
C ARG A 66 31.92 27.15 -28.54
N PHE A 67 31.31 25.98 -28.38
CA PHE A 67 31.71 24.76 -29.09
C PHE A 67 31.19 24.69 -30.54
N PHE A 68 30.03 25.30 -30.83
CA PHE A 68 29.41 25.30 -32.17
C PHE A 68 29.84 26.44 -33.11
N SER A 69 30.92 27.18 -32.78
CA SER A 69 31.57 28.08 -33.74
C SER A 69 32.55 27.38 -34.70
N ARG A 70 32.61 26.04 -34.69
CA ARG A 70 33.26 25.24 -35.74
C ARG A 70 32.27 24.20 -36.25
N ASP A 71 32.10 24.24 -37.57
CA ASP A 71 31.38 23.33 -38.45
C ASP A 71 29.84 23.37 -38.45
N LYS A 72 29.30 23.93 -39.55
CA LYS A 72 27.91 23.79 -39.98
C LYS A 72 27.73 22.46 -40.73
N PRO A 73 26.76 21.60 -40.34
CA PRO A 73 26.15 20.65 -41.25
C PRO A 73 24.75 21.12 -41.69
N LYS A 74 24.40 20.72 -42.92
CA LYS A 74 23.18 21.06 -43.64
C LYS A 74 21.91 20.49 -42.97
N LYS A 75 20.83 21.29 -43.02
CA LYS A 75 19.45 20.96 -42.65
C LYS A 75 18.91 19.77 -43.46
N PRO A 76 18.21 18.80 -42.84
CA PRO A 76 17.20 17.99 -43.50
C PRO A 76 15.81 18.63 -43.38
N GLU A 77 15.04 18.43 -44.42
CA GLU A 77 13.69 18.93 -44.69
C GLU A 77 12.63 18.18 -43.87
N LEU A 78 11.72 18.92 -43.22
CA LEU A 78 10.62 18.40 -42.42
C LEU A 78 9.37 18.23 -43.29
N VAL A 79 8.90 16.99 -43.43
CA VAL A 79 7.60 16.66 -44.03
C VAL A 79 6.50 16.85 -42.99
N ALA A 80 5.43 17.56 -43.37
CA ALA A 80 4.28 17.89 -42.53
C ALA A 80 3.39 16.66 -42.23
N PRO A 81 2.63 16.64 -41.10
CA PRO A 81 1.68 15.57 -40.82
C PRO A 81 0.29 15.84 -41.43
N VAL A 82 -0.31 14.77 -41.95
CA VAL A 82 -1.66 14.68 -42.50
C VAL A 82 -2.70 14.69 -41.37
N VAL A 83 -3.73 15.51 -41.53
CA VAL A 83 -4.90 15.64 -40.66
C VAL A 83 -5.99 14.65 -41.11
N HIS A 84 -6.59 13.91 -40.18
CA HIS A 84 -7.85 13.17 -40.40
C HIS A 84 -8.91 13.50 -39.33
N PRO A 85 -10.22 13.42 -39.66
CA PRO A 85 -11.31 14.06 -38.92
C PRO A 85 -11.93 13.17 -37.81
N PRO A 86 -12.72 13.75 -36.88
CA PRO A 86 -13.28 13.03 -35.74
C PRO A 86 -14.62 12.37 -36.07
N GLY A 87 -14.83 11.12 -35.64
CA GLY A 87 -16.16 10.52 -35.71
C GLY A 87 -16.27 9.05 -35.28
N SER A 88 -17.15 8.81 -34.31
CA SER A 88 -17.74 7.53 -33.87
C SER A 88 -16.92 6.62 -32.91
N LYS A 89 -17.38 6.58 -31.65
CA LYS A 89 -17.14 5.48 -30.70
C LYS A 89 -18.33 4.52 -30.74
N PRO A 90 -18.14 3.19 -30.86
CA PRO A 90 -19.09 2.22 -30.35
C PRO A 90 -18.65 1.72 -28.97
N LYS A 91 -19.55 1.85 -27.99
CA LYS A 91 -19.44 1.21 -26.69
C LYS A 91 -19.63 -0.31 -26.87
N THR A 92 -18.65 -1.11 -26.49
CA THR A 92 -18.85 -2.54 -26.24
C THR A 92 -18.18 -2.91 -24.91
N ASN A 93 -18.97 -3.46 -23.99
CA ASN A 93 -18.50 -4.03 -22.73
C ASN A 93 -17.83 -5.38 -23.04
N LEU A 94 -16.50 -5.40 -23.12
CA LEU A 94 -15.72 -6.65 -23.17
C LEU A 94 -15.04 -6.93 -21.82
N PRO A 95 -14.96 -8.19 -21.36
CA PRO A 95 -14.34 -8.54 -20.09
C PRO A 95 -12.84 -8.20 -20.07
N LYS A 96 -12.37 -7.50 -19.02
CA LYS A 96 -10.99 -7.02 -18.81
C LYS A 96 -9.89 -8.07 -19.10
N LYS A 97 -10.20 -9.37 -18.96
CA LYS A 97 -9.28 -10.49 -19.15
C LYS A 97 -8.86 -10.73 -20.61
N VAL A 98 -9.64 -10.26 -21.59
CA VAL A 98 -9.34 -10.44 -23.03
C VAL A 98 -8.50 -9.29 -23.57
N LEU A 99 -8.69 -8.08 -23.01
CA LEU A 99 -8.03 -6.86 -23.47
C LEU A 99 -6.57 -6.76 -23.00
N SER A 100 -6.18 -7.41 -21.90
CA SER A 100 -4.80 -7.42 -21.37
C SER A 100 -3.77 -8.13 -22.28
N ASN A 101 -4.23 -8.88 -23.29
CA ASN A 101 -3.36 -9.60 -24.23
C ASN A 101 -3.09 -8.83 -25.53
N VAL A 102 -3.68 -7.64 -25.72
CA VAL A 102 -3.43 -6.78 -26.89
C VAL A 102 -2.26 -5.82 -26.58
N PRO A 103 -1.18 -5.78 -27.40
CA PRO A 103 0.02 -4.98 -27.12
C PRO A 103 -0.23 -3.48 -26.94
N VAL A 104 -1.21 -2.93 -27.66
CA VAL A 104 -1.63 -1.52 -27.57
C VAL A 104 -2.34 -1.24 -26.24
N VAL A 105 -3.06 -2.23 -25.68
CA VAL A 105 -3.79 -2.10 -24.41
C VAL A 105 -2.89 -2.37 -23.20
N LYS A 106 -1.87 -3.23 -23.32
CA LYS A 106 -0.81 -3.38 -22.29
C LYS A 106 -0.13 -2.06 -21.94
N ARG A 107 -0.02 -1.14 -22.92
CA ARG A 107 0.61 0.18 -22.73
C ARG A 107 -0.33 1.19 -22.04
N VAL A 108 -1.63 0.93 -22.00
CA VAL A 108 -2.68 1.80 -21.43
C VAL A 108 -3.04 1.39 -19.99
N PHE A 109 -2.67 0.19 -19.55
CA PHE A 109 -2.94 -0.34 -18.20
C PHE A 109 -1.66 -0.80 -17.49
N LYS A 110 -0.55 -0.07 -17.64
CA LYS A 110 0.60 -0.30 -16.77
C LYS A 110 0.27 0.29 -15.38
N PRO A 111 0.30 -0.50 -14.30
CA PRO A 111 0.07 0.03 -12.97
C PRO A 111 1.07 1.14 -12.66
N THR A 112 0.65 2.12 -11.88
CA THR A 112 1.54 3.18 -11.39
C THR A 112 2.60 2.56 -10.44
N PRO A 113 3.75 3.23 -10.22
CA PRO A 113 4.74 2.77 -9.24
C PRO A 113 4.14 2.56 -7.84
N GLU A 114 3.19 3.41 -7.45
CA GLU A 114 2.45 3.31 -6.19
C GLU A 114 1.52 2.08 -6.16
N GLU A 115 0.76 1.84 -7.23
CA GLU A 115 -0.08 0.64 -7.35
C GLU A 115 0.77 -0.65 -7.32
N GLU A 116 1.97 -0.64 -7.91
CA GLU A 116 2.92 -1.76 -7.80
C GLU A 116 3.49 -1.90 -6.39
N LEU A 117 3.81 -0.79 -5.72
CA LEU A 117 4.30 -0.76 -4.33
C LEU A 117 3.28 -1.38 -3.38
N TYR A 118 2.04 -0.87 -3.37
CA TYR A 118 0.97 -1.36 -2.51
C TYR A 118 0.53 -2.77 -2.90
N GLY A 119 0.45 -3.08 -4.19
CA GLY A 119 0.14 -4.43 -4.65
C GLY A 119 1.14 -5.48 -4.16
N ASP A 120 2.44 -5.19 -4.23
CA ASP A 120 3.47 -6.10 -3.70
C ASP A 120 3.43 -6.22 -2.17
N ALA A 121 3.21 -5.12 -1.46
CA ALA A 121 3.11 -5.14 0.00
C ALA A 121 1.88 -5.93 0.48
N ALA A 122 0.71 -5.69 -0.10
CA ALA A 122 -0.51 -6.43 0.20
C ALA A 122 -0.39 -7.92 -0.12
N ALA A 123 0.16 -8.26 -1.30
CA ALA A 123 0.43 -9.65 -1.66
C ALA A 123 1.40 -10.33 -0.68
N SER A 124 2.40 -9.59 -0.18
CA SER A 124 3.34 -10.10 0.82
C SER A 124 2.71 -10.36 2.18
N PHE A 125 1.76 -9.52 2.61
CA PHE A 125 1.01 -9.75 3.84
C PHE A 125 0.28 -11.10 3.77
N VAL A 126 -0.57 -11.29 2.75
CA VAL A 126 -1.35 -12.53 2.62
C VAL A 126 -0.45 -13.75 2.40
N ALA A 127 0.61 -13.62 1.60
CA ALA A 127 1.57 -14.71 1.40
C ALA A 127 2.31 -15.06 2.70
N GLY A 128 2.75 -14.05 3.46
CA GLY A 128 3.43 -14.23 4.74
C GLY A 128 2.54 -14.93 5.75
N ILE A 129 1.27 -14.54 5.84
CA ILE A 129 0.29 -15.20 6.69
C ILE A 129 0.10 -16.68 6.27
N LYS A 130 -0.12 -16.94 4.98
CA LYS A 130 -0.32 -18.31 4.46
C LYS A 130 0.88 -19.22 4.67
N MET A 131 2.10 -18.70 4.55
CA MET A 131 3.33 -19.50 4.66
C MET A 131 3.83 -19.61 6.11
N GLY A 132 3.55 -18.61 6.95
CA GLY A 132 4.16 -18.48 8.27
C GLY A 132 3.34 -19.06 9.42
N LEU A 133 2.00 -18.89 9.41
CA LEU A 133 1.17 -19.20 10.60
C LEU A 133 1.20 -20.68 10.97
N PHE A 134 1.15 -21.56 9.97
CA PHE A 134 1.19 -23.02 10.14
C PHE A 134 2.46 -23.63 9.51
N ASN A 135 3.60 -22.93 9.67
CA ASN A 135 4.93 -23.48 9.34
C ASN A 135 5.34 -24.68 10.23
N THR A 136 4.49 -25.04 11.20
CA THR A 136 4.58 -26.22 12.05
C THR A 136 3.22 -26.92 12.05
N ASP A 137 3.19 -28.24 12.23
CA ASP A 137 1.94 -29.03 12.30
C ASP A 137 1.09 -28.79 13.56
N LYS A 138 1.39 -27.74 14.34
CA LYS A 138 0.72 -27.42 15.60
C LYS A 138 -0.32 -26.31 15.41
N PRO A 139 -1.43 -26.35 16.15
CA PRO A 139 -2.35 -25.21 16.26
C PRO A 139 -1.63 -23.94 16.71
N LEU A 140 -2.21 -22.78 16.35
CA LEU A 140 -1.69 -21.48 16.74
C LEU A 140 -2.13 -21.14 18.17
N GLU A 141 -1.24 -21.30 19.14
CA GLU A 141 -1.55 -21.11 20.56
C GLU A 141 -0.49 -20.29 21.30
N GLY A 142 -0.85 -19.78 22.48
CA GLY A 142 0.01 -19.03 23.38
C GLY A 142 0.76 -17.89 22.69
N ARG A 143 2.08 -17.85 22.89
CA ARG A 143 2.97 -16.80 22.38
C ARG A 143 2.85 -16.55 20.87
N ARG A 144 2.62 -17.59 20.06
CA ARG A 144 2.45 -17.40 18.60
C ARG A 144 1.16 -16.68 18.30
N LYS A 145 0.07 -17.04 18.98
CA LYS A 145 -1.22 -16.39 18.78
C LYS A 145 -1.18 -14.92 19.21
N GLU A 146 -0.54 -14.63 20.34
CA GLU A 146 -0.28 -13.26 20.81
C GLU A 146 0.53 -12.46 19.78
N ALA A 147 1.64 -13.02 19.29
CA ALA A 147 2.46 -12.38 18.26
C ALA A 147 1.68 -12.08 16.97
N LEU A 148 0.72 -12.92 16.59
CA LEU A 148 -0.15 -12.65 15.45
C LEU A 148 -1.09 -11.48 15.73
N LEU A 149 -1.71 -11.45 16.91
CA LEU A 149 -2.63 -10.36 17.29
C LEU A 149 -1.90 -9.02 17.35
N ASP A 150 -0.75 -8.97 18.01
CA ASP A 150 0.09 -7.76 18.08
C ASP A 150 0.48 -7.28 16.67
N TRP A 151 0.89 -8.21 15.80
CA TRP A 151 1.23 -7.89 14.41
C TRP A 151 0.04 -7.31 13.65
N LEU A 152 -1.14 -7.93 13.75
CA LEU A 152 -2.34 -7.45 13.08
C LEU A 152 -2.83 -6.11 13.64
N GLU A 153 -2.70 -5.88 14.95
CA GLU A 153 -2.99 -4.59 15.59
C GLU A 153 -2.07 -3.49 15.08
N LEU A 154 -0.75 -3.74 15.09
CA LEU A 154 0.23 -2.80 14.56
C LEU A 154 -0.10 -2.43 13.11
N LEU A 155 -0.37 -3.41 12.24
CA LEU A 155 -0.75 -3.15 10.85
C LEU A 155 -2.06 -2.35 10.73
N SER A 156 -3.05 -2.58 11.61
CA SER A 156 -4.31 -1.84 11.54
C SER A 156 -4.17 -0.35 11.84
N VAL A 157 -3.14 0.06 12.58
CA VAL A 157 -2.91 1.45 13.01
C VAL A 157 -1.72 2.11 12.31
N SER A 158 -1.17 1.48 11.27
CA SER A 158 0.04 1.97 10.59
C SER A 158 0.02 1.77 9.09
N LEU A 159 -1.02 1.15 8.53
CA LEU A 159 -1.15 0.97 7.10
C LEU A 159 -2.09 2.02 6.50
N PRO A 160 -1.83 2.47 5.26
CA PRO A 160 -2.72 3.41 4.59
C PRO A 160 -3.93 2.65 4.04
N PRO A 161 -5.16 3.21 4.11
CA PRO A 161 -6.36 2.55 3.59
C PRO A 161 -6.23 2.08 2.13
N GLU A 162 -5.48 2.82 1.33
CA GLU A 162 -5.18 2.57 -0.09
C GLU A 162 -4.50 1.22 -0.33
N LEU A 163 -3.79 0.69 0.67
CA LEU A 163 -3.17 -0.64 0.58
C LEU A 163 -4.21 -1.76 0.48
N GLY A 164 -5.44 -1.53 0.96
CA GLY A 164 -6.56 -2.44 0.76
C GLY A 164 -6.48 -3.75 1.57
N VAL A 165 -5.75 -3.75 2.70
CA VAL A 165 -5.61 -4.94 3.57
C VAL A 165 -6.36 -4.85 4.90
N HIS A 166 -6.96 -3.69 5.24
CA HIS A 166 -7.65 -3.50 6.52
C HIS A 166 -8.77 -4.51 6.75
N GLU A 167 -9.60 -4.76 5.73
CA GLU A 167 -10.70 -5.73 5.83
C GLU A 167 -10.22 -7.15 6.17
N VAL A 168 -9.12 -7.60 5.55
CA VAL A 168 -8.56 -8.93 5.85
C VAL A 168 -7.84 -8.94 7.21
N VAL A 169 -7.19 -7.84 7.61
CA VAL A 169 -6.60 -7.70 8.95
C VAL A 169 -7.68 -7.81 10.02
N ASP A 170 -8.78 -7.08 9.89
CA ASP A 170 -9.90 -7.10 10.83
C ASP A 170 -10.60 -8.46 10.88
N ALA A 171 -10.77 -9.11 9.72
CA ALA A 171 -11.31 -10.45 9.64
C ALA A 171 -10.42 -11.48 10.38
N LEU A 172 -9.09 -11.40 10.19
CA LEU A 172 -8.14 -12.28 10.87
C LEU A 172 -8.11 -12.04 12.39
N ARG A 173 -8.20 -10.78 12.84
CA ARG A 173 -8.25 -10.41 14.27
C ARG A 173 -9.53 -10.94 14.93
N SER A 174 -10.68 -10.61 14.36
CA SER A 174 -12.00 -11.00 14.88
C SER A 174 -12.22 -12.51 14.90
N HIS A 175 -11.54 -13.25 14.02
CA HIS A 175 -11.66 -14.71 13.91
C HIS A 175 -10.38 -15.44 14.36
N VAL A 176 -9.54 -14.82 15.21
CA VAL A 176 -8.25 -15.41 15.61
C VAL A 176 -8.40 -16.82 16.19
N ASP A 177 -9.42 -17.07 17.03
CA ASP A 177 -9.70 -18.39 17.61
C ASP A 177 -10.06 -19.44 16.57
N PHE A 178 -10.80 -19.03 15.54
CA PHE A 178 -11.21 -19.90 14.45
C PHE A 178 -10.04 -20.24 13.55
N ILE A 179 -9.28 -19.23 13.10
CA ILE A 179 -8.12 -19.47 12.22
C ILE A 179 -7.03 -20.26 12.94
N SER A 180 -6.91 -20.14 14.27
CA SER A 180 -5.87 -20.82 15.06
C SER A 180 -5.96 -22.34 15.02
N GLN A 181 -7.11 -22.89 14.63
CA GLN A 181 -7.36 -24.33 14.58
C GLN A 181 -6.66 -25.03 13.41
N GLY A 182 -6.30 -24.28 12.34
CA GLY A 182 -5.61 -24.88 11.21
C GLY A 182 -5.58 -24.05 9.94
N GLN A 183 -4.73 -24.47 9.01
CA GLN A 183 -4.52 -23.82 7.72
C GLN A 183 -5.81 -23.78 6.86
N ASP A 184 -6.70 -24.77 6.97
CA ASP A 184 -7.97 -24.79 6.26
C ASP A 184 -8.91 -23.67 6.75
N LYS A 185 -8.94 -23.42 8.06
CA LYS A 185 -9.73 -22.31 8.65
C LYS A 185 -9.18 -20.96 8.25
N LEU A 186 -7.85 -20.81 8.28
CA LEU A 186 -7.16 -19.62 7.79
C LEU A 186 -7.50 -19.36 6.31
N ASN A 187 -7.37 -20.38 5.45
CA ASN A 187 -7.66 -20.23 4.03
C ASN A 187 -9.11 -19.83 3.78
N LYS A 188 -10.07 -20.36 4.56
CA LYS A 188 -11.48 -19.97 4.45
C LYS A 188 -11.68 -18.46 4.67
N ILE A 189 -11.09 -17.89 5.73
CA ILE A 189 -11.18 -16.43 5.98
C ILE A 189 -10.50 -15.64 4.85
N LEU A 190 -9.32 -16.07 4.39
CA LEU A 190 -8.61 -15.38 3.31
C LEU A 190 -9.34 -15.46 1.95
N GLU A 191 -10.13 -16.50 1.71
CA GLU A 191 -10.96 -16.65 0.50
C GLU A 191 -12.20 -15.77 0.54
N GLU A 192 -12.73 -15.48 1.73
CA GLU A 192 -13.85 -14.55 1.94
C GLU A 192 -13.43 -13.08 1.73
N HIS A 193 -12.13 -12.77 1.91
CA HIS A 193 -11.56 -11.42 1.75
C HIS A 193 -10.41 -11.39 0.72
N PRO A 194 -10.70 -11.56 -0.59
CA PRO A 194 -9.67 -11.59 -1.62
C PRO A 194 -9.08 -10.19 -1.86
N LEU A 195 -7.75 -10.12 -2.00
CA LEU A 195 -7.07 -8.89 -2.42
C LEU A 195 -7.48 -8.48 -3.84
N SER A 196 -7.54 -7.17 -4.07
CA SER A 196 -7.78 -6.57 -5.40
C SER A 196 -6.67 -6.91 -6.40
N ASN A 197 -5.42 -7.03 -5.92
CA ASN A 197 -4.26 -7.48 -6.67
C ASN A 197 -3.45 -8.50 -5.86
N ASN A 198 -3.21 -9.68 -6.43
CA ASN A 198 -2.44 -10.76 -5.79
C ASN A 198 -1.23 -11.20 -6.63
N PHE A 199 -0.79 -10.37 -7.58
CA PHE A 199 0.36 -10.65 -8.43
C PHE A 199 1.56 -9.79 -8.03
N TRP A 200 2.75 -10.41 -8.06
CA TRP A 200 4.00 -9.69 -7.90
C TRP A 200 4.28 -8.80 -9.10
N SER A 201 4.65 -7.56 -8.84
CA SER A 201 5.13 -6.64 -9.88
C SER A 201 6.41 -7.17 -10.55
N GLU A 202 6.75 -6.62 -11.71
CA GLU A 202 8.02 -6.93 -12.35
C GLU A 202 9.22 -6.52 -11.48
N SER A 203 9.08 -5.44 -10.70
CA SER A 203 10.11 -4.94 -9.79
C SER A 203 10.49 -5.97 -8.70
N CYS A 204 9.49 -6.60 -8.08
CA CYS A 204 9.72 -7.59 -7.03
C CYS A 204 9.93 -9.01 -7.56
N SER A 205 9.26 -9.42 -8.63
CA SER A 205 9.42 -10.77 -9.21
C SER A 205 10.70 -10.91 -10.04
N LYS A 206 11.22 -9.81 -10.60
CA LYS A 206 12.34 -9.79 -11.56
C LYS A 206 12.13 -10.78 -12.72
N GLY A 207 10.86 -10.97 -13.12
CA GLY A 207 10.45 -11.91 -14.17
C GLY A 207 10.57 -13.40 -13.80
N ARG A 208 10.76 -13.74 -12.52
CA ARG A 208 10.97 -15.12 -12.05
C ARG A 208 9.78 -15.63 -11.24
N LYS A 209 9.27 -16.82 -11.58
CA LYS A 209 8.22 -17.50 -10.81
C LYS A 209 8.72 -17.84 -9.40
N GLY A 210 7.84 -17.68 -8.40
CA GLY A 210 8.17 -17.96 -6.99
C GLY A 210 9.06 -16.92 -6.31
N GLN A 211 9.39 -15.82 -6.99
CA GLN A 211 10.03 -14.64 -6.39
C GLN A 211 8.96 -13.57 -6.11
N GLY A 212 9.28 -12.61 -5.26
CA GLY A 212 8.42 -11.46 -4.96
C GLY A 212 8.20 -11.26 -3.47
N PHE A 213 7.96 -12.34 -2.72
CA PHE A 213 7.62 -12.27 -1.29
C PHE A 213 8.60 -11.42 -0.48
N SER A 214 9.90 -11.72 -0.50
CA SER A 214 10.87 -10.95 0.31
C SER A 214 10.92 -9.47 -0.06
N CYS A 215 10.75 -9.14 -1.35
CA CYS A 215 10.72 -7.75 -1.81
C CYS A 215 9.44 -7.04 -1.36
N GLY A 216 8.27 -7.67 -1.55
CA GLY A 216 7.00 -7.14 -1.07
C GLY A 216 6.95 -7.01 0.44
N PHE A 217 7.56 -7.94 1.18
CA PHE A 217 7.58 -7.91 2.63
C PHE A 217 8.44 -6.75 3.15
N TRP A 218 9.57 -6.45 2.51
CA TRP A 218 10.34 -5.24 2.80
C TRP A 218 9.54 -3.96 2.50
N LYS A 219 8.76 -3.93 1.41
CA LYS A 219 7.84 -2.82 1.13
C LYS A 219 6.80 -2.67 2.24
N LEU A 220 6.21 -3.77 2.70
CA LEU A 220 5.25 -3.78 3.81
C LEU A 220 5.87 -3.22 5.10
N LEU A 221 7.08 -3.64 5.47
CA LEU A 221 7.78 -3.13 6.65
C LEU A 221 8.04 -1.63 6.56
N HIS A 222 8.49 -1.15 5.40
CA HIS A 222 8.73 0.27 5.17
C HIS A 222 7.45 1.10 5.26
N ILE A 223 6.38 0.68 4.56
CA ILE A 223 5.07 1.33 4.61
C ILE A 223 4.56 1.40 6.05
N MET A 224 4.57 0.27 6.78
CA MET A 224 4.16 0.21 8.18
C MET A 224 5.00 1.12 9.07
N SER A 225 6.33 1.13 8.92
CA SER A 225 7.21 1.95 9.77
C SER A 225 7.02 3.45 9.55
N VAL A 226 6.81 3.87 8.30
CA VAL A 226 6.52 5.27 7.97
C VAL A 226 5.11 5.62 8.45
N GLY A 227 4.13 4.77 8.20
CA GLY A 227 2.76 4.98 8.67
C GLY A 227 2.62 5.05 10.18
N LEU A 228 3.43 4.28 10.93
CA LEU A 228 3.52 4.42 12.39
C LEU A 228 3.97 5.84 12.77
N SER A 229 4.96 6.40 12.08
CA SER A 229 5.45 7.76 12.33
C SER A 229 4.39 8.80 11.97
N GLU A 230 3.78 8.67 10.79
CA GLU A 230 2.74 9.59 10.29
C GLU A 230 1.46 9.57 11.13
N GLN A 231 1.11 8.42 11.70
CA GLN A 231 -0.06 8.25 12.57
C GLN A 231 0.29 8.34 14.07
N ARG A 232 1.55 8.66 14.41
CA ARG A 232 2.08 8.73 15.78
C ARG A 232 1.67 7.54 16.64
N GLY A 233 1.98 6.35 16.16
CA GLY A 233 1.66 5.13 16.89
C GLY A 233 0.17 4.76 16.91
N GLY A 234 -0.69 5.46 16.16
CA GLY A 234 -2.14 5.28 16.16
C GLY A 234 -2.90 6.37 16.93
N ILE A 235 -2.21 7.32 17.59
CA ILE A 235 -2.84 8.45 18.30
C ILE A 235 -3.80 9.21 17.38
N GLU A 236 -3.39 9.44 16.14
CA GLU A 236 -4.18 10.18 15.15
C GLU A 236 -5.48 9.45 14.75
N LEU A 237 -5.60 8.15 15.05
CA LEU A 237 -6.79 7.35 14.79
C LEU A 237 -7.76 7.30 15.98
N CYS A 238 -7.34 7.67 17.19
CA CYS A 238 -8.19 7.64 18.38
C CYS A 238 -9.21 8.80 18.42
N PHE A 239 -9.07 9.80 17.55
CA PHE A 239 -9.90 11.00 17.61
C PHE A 239 -11.35 10.76 17.15
N GLY A 240 -12.30 10.96 18.07
CA GLY A 240 -13.73 10.87 17.77
C GLY A 240 -14.29 9.45 17.76
N VAL A 241 -13.50 8.48 18.22
CA VAL A 241 -13.90 7.10 18.46
C VAL A 241 -14.36 6.96 19.91
N ASP A 242 -15.31 6.06 20.18
CA ASP A 242 -15.72 5.75 21.53
C ASP A 242 -14.53 5.18 22.34
N PRO A 243 -14.35 5.53 23.63
CA PRO A 243 -13.21 5.08 24.42
C PRO A 243 -13.05 3.55 24.53
N ASP A 244 -14.14 2.81 24.37
CA ASP A 244 -14.17 1.35 24.40
C ASP A 244 -13.74 0.72 23.06
N ASP A 245 -13.72 1.53 21.98
CA ASP A 245 -13.36 1.14 20.61
C ASP A 245 -12.05 1.83 20.14
N GLU A 246 -11.35 2.54 21.03
CA GLU A 246 -10.09 3.21 20.70
C GLU A 246 -9.03 2.20 20.22
N PRO A 247 -8.36 2.47 19.08
CA PRO A 247 -7.28 1.62 18.62
C PRO A 247 -6.11 1.66 19.61
N ARG A 248 -5.35 0.55 19.67
CA ARG A 248 -4.14 0.48 20.46
C ARG A 248 -3.09 1.47 19.94
N VAL A 249 -2.48 2.20 20.85
CA VAL A 249 -1.33 3.07 20.55
C VAL A 249 -0.03 2.32 20.81
N PHE A 250 0.94 2.47 19.91
CA PHE A 250 2.27 1.87 20.01
C PHE A 250 3.34 2.94 20.08
N SER A 251 4.30 2.81 21.01
CA SER A 251 5.59 3.51 20.92
C SER A 251 6.47 2.94 19.80
N THR A 252 7.55 3.65 19.44
CA THR A 252 8.50 3.16 18.42
C THR A 252 9.23 1.90 18.88
N LEU A 253 9.57 1.79 20.16
CA LEU A 253 10.14 0.58 20.73
C LEU A 253 9.15 -0.60 20.64
N GLU A 254 7.91 -0.44 21.10
CA GLU A 254 6.91 -1.52 21.09
C GLU A 254 6.62 -2.00 19.66
N ALA A 255 6.42 -1.09 18.71
CA ALA A 255 6.23 -1.46 17.31
C ALA A 255 7.42 -2.27 16.76
N SER A 256 8.65 -1.88 17.12
CA SER A 256 9.85 -2.63 16.74
C SER A 256 9.90 -4.03 17.35
N GLU A 257 9.45 -4.20 18.59
CA GLU A 257 9.36 -5.49 19.28
C GLU A 257 8.30 -6.40 18.65
N VAL A 258 7.16 -5.84 18.22
CA VAL A 258 6.13 -6.56 17.47
C VAL A 258 6.68 -7.08 16.14
N VAL A 259 7.43 -6.27 15.38
CA VAL A 259 8.11 -6.73 14.16
C VAL A 259 9.08 -7.86 14.47
N ARG A 260 9.91 -7.71 15.51
CA ARG A 260 10.86 -8.74 15.95
C ARG A 260 10.15 -10.04 16.30
N GLU A 261 9.06 -9.98 17.04
CA GLU A 261 8.31 -11.16 17.44
C GLU A 261 7.63 -11.83 16.24
N TYR A 262 7.05 -11.06 15.32
CA TYR A 262 6.54 -11.59 14.04
C TYR A 262 7.64 -12.34 13.27
N MET A 263 8.83 -11.73 13.16
CA MET A 263 9.98 -12.36 12.50
C MET A 263 10.35 -13.68 13.17
N ALA A 264 10.41 -13.70 14.50
CA ALA A 264 10.76 -14.86 15.30
C ALA A 264 9.79 -16.03 15.09
N GLN A 265 8.48 -15.75 15.06
CA GLN A 265 7.46 -16.78 15.04
C GLN A 265 7.08 -17.26 13.63
N PHE A 266 7.06 -16.35 12.65
CA PHE A 266 6.39 -16.62 11.37
C PHE A 266 7.29 -16.54 10.14
N PHE A 267 8.44 -15.86 10.23
CA PHE A 267 9.26 -15.67 9.04
C PHE A 267 10.00 -16.95 8.65
N GLY A 268 9.70 -17.47 7.45
CA GLY A 268 10.11 -18.83 7.04
C GLY A 268 11.60 -19.01 6.76
N CYS A 269 12.33 -17.97 6.32
CA CYS A 269 13.76 -18.08 6.07
C CYS A 269 14.54 -18.06 7.39
N GLU A 270 14.99 -19.23 7.86
CA GLU A 270 15.71 -19.36 9.14
C GLU A 270 16.96 -18.48 9.22
N THR A 271 17.83 -18.49 8.21
CA THR A 271 19.04 -17.65 8.22
C THR A 271 18.71 -16.16 8.22
N CYS A 272 17.66 -15.75 7.49
CA CYS A 272 17.22 -14.37 7.44
C CYS A 272 16.65 -13.93 8.79
N ARG A 273 15.77 -14.76 9.36
CA ARG A 273 15.17 -14.58 10.68
C ARG A 273 16.26 -14.46 11.76
N ASN A 274 17.16 -15.43 11.86
CA ASN A 274 18.21 -15.42 12.88
C ASN A 274 19.13 -14.20 12.75
N ASN A 275 19.38 -13.73 11.52
CA ASN A 275 20.14 -12.50 11.32
C ASN A 275 19.39 -11.26 11.80
N PHE A 276 18.09 -11.14 11.48
CA PHE A 276 17.24 -10.06 11.96
C PHE A 276 17.24 -10.04 13.49
N MET A 277 16.95 -11.19 14.11
CA MET A 277 16.88 -11.34 15.55
C MET A 277 18.19 -10.95 16.24
N SER A 278 19.34 -11.46 15.78
CA SER A 278 20.64 -11.11 16.36
C SER A 278 20.90 -9.60 16.25
N LYS A 279 20.71 -8.99 15.08
CA LYS A 279 20.94 -7.55 14.91
C LYS A 279 20.00 -6.71 15.79
N PHE A 280 18.75 -7.13 15.93
CA PHE A 280 17.79 -6.47 16.82
C PHE A 280 18.25 -6.56 18.29
N ASP A 281 18.59 -7.78 18.73
CA ASP A 281 18.96 -8.08 20.12
C ASP A 281 20.32 -7.47 20.51
N ASP A 282 21.25 -7.38 19.57
CA ASP A 282 22.58 -6.77 19.74
C ASP A 282 22.54 -5.23 19.62
N CYS A 283 21.34 -4.62 19.62
CA CYS A 283 21.16 -3.17 19.52
C CYS A 283 21.81 -2.53 18.27
N SER A 284 21.91 -3.25 17.15
CA SER A 284 22.55 -2.74 15.93
C SER A 284 21.86 -1.46 15.43
N PHE A 285 22.66 -0.55 14.84
CA PHE A 285 22.21 0.77 14.38
C PHE A 285 21.61 1.63 15.51
N ASN A 286 22.23 1.52 16.69
CA ASN A 286 21.86 2.25 17.91
C ASN A 286 20.40 2.07 18.34
N ARG A 287 19.76 0.95 17.96
CA ARG A 287 18.33 0.69 18.22
C ARG A 287 17.91 1.00 19.65
N CYS A 288 18.69 0.52 20.63
CA CYS A 288 18.35 0.58 22.04
C CYS A 288 18.42 1.98 22.66
N SER A 289 19.06 2.93 21.99
CA SER A 289 19.18 4.31 22.46
C SER A 289 18.41 5.31 21.61
N ARG A 290 17.75 4.87 20.54
CA ARG A 290 17.01 5.73 19.60
C ARG A 290 15.53 5.39 19.49
N LEU A 291 15.16 4.11 19.71
CA LEU A 291 13.76 3.70 19.71
C LEU A 291 13.26 3.82 21.14
N GLU A 292 12.48 4.86 21.36
CA GLU A 292 11.95 5.20 22.67
C GLU A 292 10.73 4.34 23.00
N GLY A 293 10.72 3.88 24.25
CA GLY A 293 9.54 3.30 24.88
C GLY A 293 8.99 4.26 25.92
N GLY A 294 7.76 4.06 26.36
CA GLY A 294 7.13 4.93 27.36
C GLY A 294 5.82 5.52 26.85
N ASP A 295 5.44 6.67 27.37
CA ASP A 295 4.19 7.34 27.01
C ASP A 295 4.29 7.89 25.57
N PRO A 296 3.49 7.40 24.61
CA PRO A 296 3.50 7.89 23.24
C PRO A 296 3.22 9.40 23.12
N ASP A 297 2.55 10.01 24.10
CA ASP A 297 2.30 11.46 24.14
C ASP A 297 3.56 12.30 24.43
N GLU A 298 4.63 11.71 24.95
CA GLU A 298 5.90 12.38 25.26
C GLU A 298 6.90 12.33 24.10
N LEU A 299 6.64 11.50 23.08
CA LEU A 299 7.51 11.35 21.92
C LEU A 299 7.43 12.57 21.00
N THR A 300 8.59 13.11 20.64
CA THR A 300 8.73 14.17 19.66
C THR A 300 8.51 13.64 18.24
N ILE A 301 8.33 14.53 17.26
CA ILE A 301 8.20 14.14 15.86
C ILE A 301 9.47 13.40 15.40
N GLU A 302 10.62 13.85 15.87
CA GLU A 302 11.92 13.24 15.58
C GLU A 302 11.99 11.81 16.13
N ASP A 303 11.51 11.54 17.34
CA ASP A 303 11.49 10.20 17.92
C ASP A 303 10.64 9.21 17.09
N TRP A 304 9.51 9.66 16.56
CA TRP A 304 8.66 8.86 15.67
C TRP A 304 9.38 8.45 14.38
N ARG A 305 10.22 9.33 13.85
CA ARG A 305 11.00 9.13 12.61
C ARG A 305 12.13 8.12 12.78
N GLU A 306 12.59 7.88 14.00
CA GLU A 306 13.70 6.96 14.26
C GLU A 306 13.39 5.51 13.88
N PHE A 307 12.12 5.08 13.96
CA PHE A 307 11.74 3.72 13.59
C PHE A 307 11.87 3.41 12.08
N PRO A 308 11.26 4.18 11.16
CA PRO A 308 11.48 3.98 9.73
C PRO A 308 12.94 4.15 9.31
N LEU A 309 13.69 5.08 9.94
CA LEU A 309 15.12 5.22 9.70
C LEU A 309 15.91 3.98 10.14
N TRP A 310 15.59 3.39 11.29
CA TRP A 310 16.22 2.14 11.73
C TRP A 310 15.94 0.97 10.77
N ILE A 311 14.69 0.81 10.31
CA ILE A 311 14.32 -0.21 9.31
C ILE A 311 15.11 -0.01 8.01
N TRP A 312 15.28 1.25 7.58
CA TRP A 312 16.07 1.62 6.40
C TRP A 312 17.56 1.27 6.54
N GLU A 313 18.22 1.64 7.63
CA GLU A 313 19.62 1.28 7.87
C GLU A 313 19.82 -0.24 7.91
N PHE A 314 18.94 -0.94 8.62
CA PHE A 314 18.97 -2.39 8.68
C PHE A 314 18.82 -3.03 7.30
N HIS A 315 17.88 -2.55 6.49
CA HIS A 315 17.67 -3.08 5.14
C HIS A 315 18.86 -2.77 4.20
N ASN A 316 19.53 -1.64 4.37
CA ASN A 316 20.78 -1.34 3.66
C ASN A 316 21.91 -2.31 4.02
N ASP A 317 22.08 -2.65 5.31
CA ASP A 317 23.05 -3.68 5.74
C ASP A 317 22.74 -5.05 5.13
N VAL A 318 21.46 -5.45 5.13
CA VAL A 318 21.01 -6.69 4.46
C VAL A 318 21.33 -6.65 2.97
N SER A 319 21.11 -5.52 2.29
CA SER A 319 21.38 -5.36 0.86
C SER A 319 22.86 -5.54 0.54
N VAL A 320 23.74 -4.89 1.31
CA VAL A 320 25.20 -5.02 1.19
C VAL A 320 25.64 -6.47 1.46
N ARG A 321 25.10 -7.11 2.50
CA ARG A 321 25.43 -8.50 2.84
C ARG A 321 25.01 -9.47 1.75
N VAL A 322 23.77 -9.38 1.27
CA VAL A 322 23.23 -10.27 0.22
C VAL A 322 24.02 -10.11 -1.08
N ALA A 323 24.38 -8.88 -1.45
CA ALA A 323 25.23 -8.62 -2.60
C ALA A 323 26.62 -9.26 -2.45
N SER A 324 27.22 -9.14 -1.26
CA SER A 324 28.52 -9.73 -0.95
C SER A 324 28.50 -11.26 -1.04
N VAL A 325 27.46 -11.91 -0.51
CA VAL A 325 27.27 -13.37 -0.64
C VAL A 325 27.11 -13.77 -2.10
N LYS A 326 26.28 -13.06 -2.88
CA LYS A 326 26.09 -13.33 -4.32
C LYS A 326 27.39 -13.19 -5.11
N ASN A 327 28.19 -12.16 -4.83
CA ASN A 327 29.46 -11.93 -5.50
C ASN A 327 30.47 -13.05 -5.20
N LYS A 328 30.55 -13.49 -3.94
CA LYS A 328 31.36 -14.66 -3.55
C LYS A 328 30.92 -15.93 -4.29
N MET A 329 29.62 -16.20 -4.34
CA MET A 329 29.08 -17.37 -5.07
C MET A 329 29.38 -17.30 -6.58
N GLN A 330 29.39 -16.10 -7.17
CA GLN A 330 29.67 -15.87 -8.59
C GLN A 330 31.16 -15.68 -8.90
N LYS A 331 32.06 -15.86 -7.91
CA LYS A 331 33.51 -15.62 -8.04
C LYS A 331 33.85 -14.23 -8.62
N LYS A 332 33.03 -13.23 -8.34
CA LYS A 332 33.25 -11.85 -8.78
C LYS A 332 34.21 -11.15 -7.80
N THR A 333 35.24 -10.52 -8.35
CA THR A 333 36.34 -9.89 -7.60
C THR A 333 36.06 -8.48 -7.10
N LYS A 334 34.93 -7.86 -7.46
CA LYS A 334 34.57 -6.51 -7.02
C LYS A 334 33.13 -6.45 -6.54
N SER A 335 32.96 -6.12 -5.26
CA SER A 335 31.71 -5.66 -4.67
C SER A 335 31.94 -4.22 -4.25
N ASN A 336 31.34 -3.25 -4.93
CA ASN A 336 31.31 -1.88 -4.42
C ASN A 336 30.10 -1.75 -3.49
N HIS A 337 30.36 -1.59 -2.19
CA HIS A 337 29.33 -1.53 -1.15
C HIS A 337 28.38 -0.34 -1.39
N MET A 338 28.90 0.79 -1.87
CA MET A 338 28.11 1.99 -2.17
C MET A 338 27.06 1.76 -3.26
N VAL A 339 27.28 0.81 -4.18
CA VAL A 339 26.31 0.48 -5.25
C VAL A 339 25.10 -0.29 -4.71
N GLN A 340 25.19 -0.83 -3.49
CA GLN A 340 24.15 -1.66 -2.88
C GLN A 340 23.31 -0.91 -1.86
N GLN A 341 23.74 0.28 -1.44
CA GLN A 341 22.97 1.14 -0.54
C GLN A 341 21.93 1.93 -1.33
N TRP A 342 20.79 2.15 -0.69
CA TRP A 342 19.65 2.87 -1.23
C TRP A 342 19.21 3.97 -0.23
N PRO A 343 18.77 5.15 -0.69
CA PRO A 343 18.73 5.58 -2.10
C PRO A 343 20.11 5.81 -2.67
N LYS A 344 20.24 5.60 -3.97
CA LYS A 344 21.43 6.07 -4.67
C LYS A 344 21.37 7.59 -4.79
N MET A 345 22.52 8.23 -4.99
CA MET A 345 22.60 9.67 -5.24
C MET A 345 21.76 10.13 -6.46
N GLU A 346 21.54 9.25 -7.45
CA GLU A 346 20.65 9.50 -8.59
C GLU A 346 19.16 9.51 -8.22
N ASP A 347 18.78 8.78 -7.16
CA ASP A 347 17.40 8.68 -6.67
C ASP A 347 17.10 9.81 -5.66
N CYS A 348 18.05 10.13 -4.79
CA CYS A 348 17.98 11.22 -3.83
C CYS A 348 19.35 11.86 -3.63
N PHE A 349 19.58 13.01 -4.26
CA PHE A 349 20.83 13.75 -4.10
C PHE A 349 20.94 14.42 -2.72
N LEU A 350 19.82 14.90 -2.16
CA LEU A 350 19.80 15.60 -0.88
C LEU A 350 20.03 14.69 0.32
N CYS A 351 19.77 13.38 0.17
CA CYS A 351 20.03 12.38 1.19
C CYS A 351 21.53 12.20 1.51
N HIS A 352 22.43 12.79 0.71
CA HIS A 352 23.88 12.65 0.85
C HIS A 352 24.49 14.01 1.15
N GLN A 353 25.28 14.09 2.22
CA GLN A 353 26.07 15.26 2.59
C GLN A 353 27.30 15.39 1.68
N GLU A 354 28.00 16.54 1.77
CA GLU A 354 29.18 16.82 0.93
C GLU A 354 30.35 15.85 1.16
N ASP A 355 30.45 15.28 2.36
CA ASP A 355 31.45 14.27 2.75
C ASP A 355 31.03 12.83 2.37
N GLY A 356 29.80 12.65 1.89
CA GLY A 356 29.24 11.36 1.50
C GLY A 356 28.49 10.62 2.63
N ASP A 357 28.34 11.23 3.81
CA ASP A 357 27.47 10.71 4.87
C ASP A 357 25.99 11.00 4.57
N TRP A 358 25.10 10.40 5.35
CA TRP A 358 23.66 10.55 5.17
C TRP A 358 23.11 11.81 5.84
N ASP A 359 22.26 12.54 5.13
CA ASP A 359 21.37 13.52 5.76
C ASP A 359 20.09 12.80 6.19
N MET A 360 19.96 12.55 7.49
CA MET A 360 18.88 11.70 8.03
C MET A 360 17.50 12.33 7.90
N GLU A 361 17.41 13.66 7.88
CA GLU A 361 16.14 14.36 7.67
C GLU A 361 15.68 14.16 6.21
N GLU A 362 16.58 14.39 5.26
CA GLU A 362 16.30 14.21 3.82
C GLU A 362 16.05 12.73 3.47
N VAL A 363 16.71 11.80 4.17
CA VAL A 363 16.41 10.36 4.06
C VAL A 363 15.00 10.07 4.53
N TYR A 364 14.56 10.60 5.68
CA TYR A 364 13.19 10.42 6.14
C TYR A 364 12.18 10.99 5.15
N GLU A 365 12.36 12.23 4.69
CA GLU A 365 11.45 12.85 3.71
C GLU A 365 11.37 12.02 2.42
N PHE A 366 12.48 11.43 2.00
CA PHE A 366 12.51 10.52 0.86
C PHE A 366 11.75 9.21 1.13
N LEU A 367 11.86 8.64 2.33
CA LEU A 367 11.10 7.45 2.74
C LEU A 367 9.60 7.76 2.80
N GLU A 368 9.21 8.84 3.45
CA GLU A 368 7.83 9.33 3.54
C GLU A 368 7.21 9.48 2.15
N LYS A 369 7.91 10.19 1.26
CA LYS A 369 7.46 10.36 -0.12
C LYS A 369 7.43 9.06 -0.92
N THR A 370 8.29 8.10 -0.61
CA THR A 370 8.33 6.83 -1.35
C THR A 370 7.21 5.90 -0.91
N TYR A 371 6.90 5.86 0.38
CA TYR A 371 6.04 4.85 0.99
C TYR A 371 4.68 5.37 1.45
N TRP A 372 4.48 6.69 1.50
CA TRP A 372 3.31 7.33 2.09
C TRP A 372 2.77 8.55 1.32
N SER A 373 3.32 8.90 0.16
CA SER A 373 2.91 10.09 -0.62
C SER A 373 1.49 10.06 -1.20
N GLY A 374 0.76 8.94 -1.07
CA GLY A 374 -0.60 8.77 -1.58
C GLY A 374 -1.68 9.41 -0.72
N THR A 375 -1.34 9.90 0.49
CA THR A 375 -2.31 10.47 1.44
C THR A 375 -2.62 11.95 1.20
N ASP A 376 -2.16 12.55 0.10
CA ASP A 376 -2.59 13.87 -0.40
C ASP A 376 -4.04 13.86 -0.94
N VAL A 377 -4.90 13.01 -0.37
CA VAL A 377 -6.36 13.09 -0.50
C VAL A 377 -6.84 13.91 0.68
N ASP A 378 -7.01 15.22 0.47
CA ASP A 378 -7.74 16.16 1.34
C ASP A 378 -8.36 15.52 2.61
N THR A 379 -7.63 15.58 3.72
CA THR A 379 -7.96 15.16 5.10
C THR A 379 -8.28 13.67 5.36
N PRO A 380 -7.77 13.10 6.49
CA PRO A 380 -8.18 11.78 7.02
C PRO A 380 -9.70 11.57 7.09
N ALA A 381 -10.47 12.67 7.25
CA ALA A 381 -11.93 12.66 7.23
C ALA A 381 -12.53 12.21 5.87
N LYS A 382 -11.88 12.48 4.73
CA LYS A 382 -12.36 11.98 3.43
C LYS A 382 -11.99 10.52 3.20
N ALA A 383 -10.83 10.07 3.68
CA ALA A 383 -10.44 8.66 3.66
C ALA A 383 -11.41 7.81 4.51
N LEU A 384 -11.73 8.27 5.73
CA LEU A 384 -12.76 7.65 6.58
C LEU A 384 -14.13 7.66 5.91
N ALA A 385 -14.56 8.80 5.32
CA ALA A 385 -15.84 8.90 4.62
C ALA A 385 -15.91 8.08 3.32
N GLN A 386 -14.77 7.75 2.71
CA GLN A 386 -14.68 6.85 1.56
C GLN A 386 -14.72 5.39 2.00
N TYR A 387 -14.06 5.06 3.11
CA TYR A 387 -14.15 3.76 3.76
C TYR A 387 -15.59 3.46 4.23
N GLU A 388 -16.23 4.39 4.95
CA GLU A 388 -17.64 4.29 5.35
C GLU A 388 -18.58 4.13 4.16
N ARG A 389 -18.36 4.89 3.07
CA ARG A 389 -19.11 4.71 1.83
C ARG A 389 -18.89 3.32 1.23
N SER A 390 -17.67 2.80 1.27
CA SER A 390 -17.36 1.45 0.78
C SER A 390 -18.09 0.37 1.58
N LEU A 391 -18.18 0.53 2.91
CA LEU A 391 -18.92 -0.35 3.82
C LEU A 391 -20.45 -0.29 3.59
N ILE A 392 -20.98 0.90 3.28
CA ILE A 392 -22.40 1.06 2.93
C ILE A 392 -22.71 0.45 1.56
N THR A 393 -21.76 0.52 0.62
CA THR A 393 -21.96 -0.01 -0.75
C THR A 393 -21.89 -1.55 -0.77
N THR A 394 -21.07 -2.16 0.08
CA THR A 394 -21.02 -3.62 0.27
C THR A 394 -22.23 -4.13 1.06
N ARG A 395 -22.78 -3.34 2.00
CA ARG A 395 -24.00 -3.68 2.76
C ARG A 395 -25.31 -3.36 2.01
N GLY A 396 -25.25 -2.50 0.99
CA GLY A 396 -26.41 -1.93 0.29
C GLY A 396 -26.80 -2.59 -1.03
N SER A 397 -26.11 -3.63 -1.51
CA SER A 397 -26.48 -4.32 -2.75
C SER A 397 -27.14 -5.67 -2.48
N ARG A 398 -28.46 -5.63 -2.22
CA ARG A 398 -29.47 -6.61 -2.67
C ARG A 398 -30.88 -6.24 -2.19
N SER A 399 -31.41 -5.12 -2.69
CA SER A 399 -32.86 -5.07 -2.93
C SER A 399 -33.10 -5.69 -4.31
N SER A 400 -33.27 -7.01 -4.32
CA SER A 400 -33.66 -7.80 -5.49
C SER A 400 -34.92 -7.25 -6.18
N LEU A 401 -35.73 -6.45 -5.48
CA LEU A 401 -36.99 -5.89 -5.96
C LEU A 401 -36.83 -4.87 -7.11
N GLN A 402 -35.76 -4.08 -7.14
CA GLN A 402 -35.58 -3.06 -8.19
C GLN A 402 -35.10 -3.65 -9.53
N PHE A 403 -34.35 -4.75 -9.50
CA PHE A 403 -33.92 -5.44 -10.71
C PHE A 403 -35.10 -6.18 -11.35
N TYR A 404 -35.95 -6.84 -10.55
CA TYR A 404 -37.13 -7.55 -11.06
C TYR A 404 -38.22 -6.60 -11.57
N SER A 405 -38.39 -5.41 -10.99
CA SER A 405 -39.34 -4.41 -11.50
C SER A 405 -38.92 -3.84 -12.86
N GLY A 406 -37.62 -3.58 -13.06
CA GLY A 406 -37.08 -3.12 -14.34
C GLY A 406 -37.22 -4.16 -15.47
N VAL A 407 -36.91 -5.43 -15.18
CA VAL A 407 -37.08 -6.53 -16.15
C VAL A 407 -38.55 -6.78 -16.46
N GLY A 408 -39.43 -6.74 -15.46
CA GLY A 408 -40.88 -6.88 -15.64
C GLY A 408 -41.48 -5.79 -16.53
N LEU A 409 -41.06 -4.53 -16.34
CA LEU A 409 -41.52 -3.40 -17.16
C LEU A 409 -41.06 -3.53 -18.63
N LEU A 410 -39.81 -3.98 -18.85
CA LEU A 410 -39.29 -4.23 -20.19
C LEU A 410 -40.02 -5.37 -20.91
N LEU A 411 -40.38 -6.44 -20.20
CA LEU A 411 -41.16 -7.54 -20.76
C LEU A 411 -42.60 -7.12 -21.09
N LEU A 412 -43.23 -6.28 -20.26
CA LEU A 412 -44.54 -5.70 -20.53
C LEU A 412 -44.51 -4.75 -21.73
N LEU A 413 -43.46 -3.92 -21.86
CA LEU A 413 -43.27 -3.07 -23.04
C LEU A 413 -43.05 -3.91 -24.30
N ALA A 414 -42.23 -4.95 -24.24
CA ALA A 414 -42.03 -5.86 -25.37
C ALA A 414 -43.33 -6.58 -25.76
N TYR A 415 -44.13 -7.01 -24.78
CA TYR A 415 -45.43 -7.65 -25.01
C TYR A 415 -46.43 -6.68 -25.66
N THR A 416 -46.54 -5.44 -25.16
CA THR A 416 -47.47 -4.44 -25.72
C THR A 416 -47.05 -3.99 -27.12
N VAL A 417 -45.76 -3.84 -27.41
CA VAL A 417 -45.24 -3.56 -28.76
C VAL A 417 -45.52 -4.73 -29.70
N LYS A 418 -45.32 -5.98 -29.26
CA LYS A 418 -45.64 -7.18 -30.07
C LYS A 418 -47.14 -7.27 -30.35
N ARG A 419 -48.00 -7.00 -29.36
CA ARG A 419 -49.46 -7.02 -29.52
C ARG A 419 -49.95 -5.92 -30.44
N ARG A 420 -49.37 -4.71 -30.36
CA ARG A 420 -49.64 -3.62 -31.32
C ARG A 420 -49.20 -3.96 -32.73
N LYS A 421 -48.03 -4.59 -32.92
CA LYS A 421 -47.60 -5.08 -34.24
C LYS A 421 -48.58 -6.10 -34.82
N VAL A 422 -49.08 -7.06 -34.03
CA VAL A 422 -50.06 -8.05 -34.50
C VAL A 422 -51.40 -7.41 -34.91
N ILE A 423 -51.84 -6.37 -34.21
CA ILE A 423 -53.07 -5.63 -34.56
C ILE A 423 -52.88 -4.79 -35.82
N VAL A 424 -51.70 -4.17 -36.01
CA VAL A 424 -51.42 -3.30 -37.16
C VAL A 424 -51.10 -4.09 -38.43
N THR A 425 -50.48 -5.28 -38.33
CA THR A 425 -50.08 -6.04 -39.53
C THR A 425 -51.10 -7.09 -39.97
N GLY A 426 -52.26 -7.21 -39.32
CA GLY A 426 -53.38 -8.05 -39.78
C GLY A 426 -53.05 -9.54 -40.02
N MET A 427 -51.92 -10.04 -39.53
CA MET A 427 -51.51 -11.44 -39.74
C MET A 427 -52.20 -12.33 -38.70
N ARG A 428 -53.46 -12.69 -38.97
CA ARG A 428 -54.03 -13.92 -38.43
C ARG A 428 -53.28 -15.07 -39.09
N LYS A 429 -52.50 -15.83 -38.30
CA LYS A 429 -52.01 -17.14 -38.73
C LYS A 429 -53.24 -18.02 -38.98
N HIS A 430 -53.53 -18.31 -40.24
CA HIS A 430 -54.37 -19.41 -40.65
C HIS A 430 -53.71 -20.70 -40.13
N PHE A 431 -54.36 -21.38 -39.19
CA PHE A 431 -54.00 -22.75 -38.85
C PHE A 431 -54.79 -23.65 -39.78
N ASP A 432 -54.09 -24.29 -40.71
CA ASP A 432 -54.65 -25.39 -41.50
C ASP A 432 -54.89 -26.59 -40.58
N THR A 433 -56.16 -26.96 -40.49
CA THR A 433 -56.64 -28.22 -39.92
C THR A 433 -56.25 -29.37 -40.84
N THR A 434 -55.40 -30.28 -40.37
CA THR A 434 -55.36 -31.67 -40.85
C THR A 434 -55.68 -32.60 -39.69
N PRO A 435 -56.72 -33.45 -39.80
CA PRO A 435 -57.05 -34.42 -38.77
C PRO A 435 -56.46 -35.81 -39.09
N GLY A 436 -56.08 -36.53 -38.05
CA GLY A 436 -56.13 -37.99 -38.04
C GLY A 436 -54.76 -38.67 -38.05
N GLY A 437 -54.55 -39.54 -37.05
CA GLY A 437 -53.48 -40.52 -37.07
C GLY A 437 -53.02 -40.93 -35.68
N GLY A 438 -53.84 -41.73 -34.99
CA GLY A 438 -53.47 -42.38 -33.74
C GLY A 438 -52.45 -43.51 -33.91
N GLY A 439 -51.83 -43.90 -32.78
CA GLY A 439 -50.98 -45.10 -32.66
C GLY A 439 -49.86 -44.85 -31.64
N LYS A 440 -50.08 -45.16 -30.36
CA LYS A 440 -49.75 -46.43 -29.66
C LYS A 440 -48.26 -46.80 -29.63
N LYS A 441 -47.72 -46.83 -28.40
CA LYS A 441 -46.68 -47.72 -27.83
C LYS A 441 -45.27 -47.60 -28.47
N ALA A 442 -44.16 -47.72 -27.75
CA ALA A 442 -43.84 -48.28 -26.44
C ALA A 442 -42.74 -47.45 -25.78
#